data_AF-A0A383EFN2-F1
#
_entry.id   AF-A0A383EFN2-F1
#
_cell.length_a   1.000
_cell.length_b   1.000
_cell.length_c   1.000
_cell.angle_alpha   90.00
_cell.angle_beta   90.00
_cell.angle_gamma   90.00
#
_symmetry.space_group_name_H-M   'P 1'
#
loop_
_entity.id
_entity.type
_entity.pdbx_description
1 polymer ?
#
loop_
_entity_poly.entity_id
_entity_poly.type
_entity_poly.pdbx_seq_one_letter_code
_entity_poly.pdbx_strand_id
1 'polypeptide(L)'
;MKKISFLICLSILCAKEPKSMDEFVYDHLMLTKSKMASSPTVWLDVQEGYLRHYTVHFADQLLDSLDQKALSSYHAGIRHFRKIEDLRVEVIKGEDFDYTI
;
A
#
# COMPACT_ATOMS: atom_id res chain seq x y z
N MET A 1 2.10 37.51 23.57
CA MET A 1 3.32 37.00 22.89
C MET A 1 3.98 35.81 23.60
N LYS A 2 4.18 35.81 24.93
CA LYS A 2 4.75 34.66 25.67
C LYS A 2 3.99 33.34 25.49
N LYS A 3 2.65 33.37 25.49
CA LYS A 3 1.80 32.18 25.27
C LYS A 3 1.97 31.55 23.87
N ILE A 4 2.18 32.39 22.85
CA ILE A 4 2.39 31.93 21.46
C ILE A 4 3.77 31.29 21.32
N SER A 5 4.80 31.89 21.91
CA SER A 5 6.15 31.32 21.95
C SER A 5 6.19 29.96 22.65
N PHE A 6 5.41 29.79 23.73
CA PHE A 6 5.29 28.51 24.43
C PHE A 6 4.62 27.43 23.57
N LEU A 7 3.55 27.78 22.84
CA LEU A 7 2.87 26.87 21.92
C LEU A 7 3.78 26.41 20.77
N ILE A 8 4.57 27.32 20.19
CA ILE A 8 5.54 26.98 19.13
C ILE A 8 6.60 26.02 19.67
N CYS A 9 7.16 26.29 20.86
CA CYS A 9 8.17 25.43 21.46
C CYS A 9 7.63 24.02 21.77
N LEU A 10 6.39 23.93 22.27
CA LEU A 10 5.72 22.67 22.53
C LEU A 10 5.47 21.87 21.24
N SER A 11 5.11 22.54 20.15
CA SER A 11 4.88 21.88 18.85
C SER A 11 6.15 21.24 18.28
N ILE A 12 7.31 21.87 18.48
CA ILE A 12 8.60 21.34 18.02
C ILE A 12 9.01 20.14 18.90
N LEU A 13 8.80 20.22 20.22
CA LEU A 13 9.13 19.14 21.16
C LEU A 13 8.24 17.90 20.99
N CYS A 14 6.98 18.09 20.57
CA CYS A 14 6.05 17.00 20.30
C CYS A 14 6.04 16.53 18.84
N ALA A 15 6.90 17.09 17.98
CA ALA A 15 6.98 16.67 16.58
C ALA A 15 7.56 15.25 16.51
N LYS A 16 6.74 14.30 16.05
CA LYS A 16 7.21 12.96 15.74
C LYS A 16 8.04 13.01 14.46
N GLU A 17 9.21 12.37 14.46
CA GLU A 17 10.01 12.26 13.26
C GLU A 17 9.22 11.54 12.16
N PRO A 18 9.27 12.04 10.90
CA PRO A 18 8.65 11.34 9.80
C PRO A 18 9.33 9.99 9.61
N LYS A 19 8.54 8.96 9.30
CA LYS A 19 9.09 7.66 8.89
C LYS A 19 9.98 7.86 7.67
N SER A 20 11.03 7.04 7.58
CA SER A 20 11.83 7.00 6.35
C SER A 20 10.97 6.56 5.17
N MET A 21 11.32 6.97 3.96
CA MET A 21 10.60 6.57 2.75
C MET A 21 10.61 5.04 2.59
N ASP A 22 11.72 4.40 2.92
CA ASP A 22 11.87 2.95 2.82
C ASP A 22 10.94 2.23 3.79
N GLU A 23 10.90 2.67 5.06
CA GLU A 23 9.97 2.14 6.05
C GLU A 23 8.51 2.34 5.62
N PHE A 24 8.17 3.54 5.13
CA PHE A 24 6.81 3.83 4.68
C PHE A 24 6.38 2.93 3.52
N VAL A 25 7.23 2.77 2.50
CA VAL A 25 6.90 1.96 1.32
C VAL A 25 6.81 0.48 1.69
N TYR A 26 7.74 -0.02 2.51
CA TYR A 26 7.71 -1.39 2.99
C TYR A 26 6.42 -1.67 3.78
N ASP A 27 6.08 -0.82 4.75
CA ASP A 27 4.87 -0.94 5.56
C ASP A 27 3.61 -0.88 4.69
N HIS A 28 3.58 0.00 3.68
CA HIS A 28 2.46 0.14 2.76
C HIS A 28 2.22 -1.14 1.95
N LEU A 29 3.29 -1.74 1.41
CA LEU A 29 3.21 -2.99 0.64
C LEU A 29 2.81 -4.17 1.54
N MET A 30 3.38 -4.27 2.74
CA MET A 30 2.99 -5.26 3.76
C MET A 30 1.51 -5.17 4.14
N LEU A 31 1.04 -3.95 4.40
CA LEU A 31 -0.36 -3.72 4.75
C LEU A 31 -1.29 -4.08 3.59
N THR A 32 -0.91 -3.74 2.37
CA THR A 32 -1.66 -4.09 1.15
C THR A 32 -1.80 -5.60 1.02
N LYS A 33 -0.69 -6.32 1.12
CA LYS A 33 -0.66 -7.78 1.05
C LYS A 33 -1.52 -8.43 2.13
N SER A 34 -1.39 -7.97 3.38
CA SER A 34 -2.19 -8.47 4.49
C SER A 34 -3.69 -8.31 4.22
N LYS A 35 -4.12 -7.10 3.83
CA LYS A 35 -5.54 -6.81 3.54
C LYS A 35 -6.09 -7.58 2.35
N MET A 36 -5.26 -7.83 1.34
CA MET A 36 -5.67 -8.57 0.14
C MET A 36 -5.79 -10.06 0.40
N ALA A 37 -4.86 -10.63 1.17
CA ALA A 37 -4.90 -12.03 1.57
C ALA A 37 -6.02 -12.31 2.60
N SER A 38 -6.34 -11.35 3.47
CA SER A 38 -7.36 -11.52 4.51
C SER A 38 -8.75 -11.12 4.00
N SER A 39 -9.47 -12.03 3.33
CA SER A 39 -10.92 -11.86 3.12
C SER A 39 -11.64 -13.21 3.18
N PRO A 40 -12.83 -13.27 3.83
CA PRO A 40 -13.66 -14.48 3.86
C PRO A 40 -14.26 -14.84 2.49
N THR A 41 -14.29 -13.91 1.54
CA THR A 41 -14.87 -14.11 0.20
C THR A 41 -13.85 -14.49 -0.87
N VAL A 42 -12.54 -14.55 -0.54
CA VAL A 42 -11.45 -14.89 -1.48
C VAL A 42 -11.71 -16.15 -2.30
N TRP A 43 -12.37 -17.15 -1.70
CA TRP A 43 -12.65 -18.44 -2.33
C TRP A 43 -14.09 -18.58 -2.82
N LEU A 44 -14.93 -17.57 -2.58
CA LEU A 44 -16.35 -17.57 -2.92
C LEU A 44 -16.61 -16.86 -4.26
N ASP A 45 -15.82 -15.82 -4.54
CA ASP A 45 -15.86 -15.08 -5.79
C ASP A 45 -14.53 -15.27 -6.53
N VAL A 46 -14.59 -15.83 -7.74
CA VAL A 46 -13.39 -16.17 -8.53
C VAL A 46 -12.66 -14.92 -9.02
N GLN A 47 -13.38 -13.87 -9.40
CA GLN A 47 -12.78 -12.61 -9.84
C GLN A 47 -12.13 -11.89 -8.66
N GLU A 48 -12.87 -11.74 -7.57
CA GLU A 48 -12.37 -11.11 -6.36
C GLU A 48 -11.12 -11.86 -5.86
N GLY A 49 -11.21 -13.20 -5.81
CA GLY A 49 -10.10 -14.08 -5.45
C GLY A 49 -8.89 -13.88 -6.35
N TYR A 50 -9.09 -13.87 -7.68
CA TYR A 50 -8.02 -13.64 -8.66
C TYR A 50 -7.35 -12.27 -8.46
N LEU A 51 -8.14 -11.19 -8.40
CA LEU A 51 -7.61 -9.83 -8.26
C LEU A 51 -6.86 -9.65 -6.94
N ARG A 52 -7.36 -10.23 -5.84
CA ARG A 52 -6.67 -10.25 -4.54
C ARG A 52 -5.36 -10.98 -4.61
N HIS A 53 -5.33 -12.19 -5.17
CA HIS A 53 -4.11 -12.98 -5.33
C HIS A 53 -3.10 -12.29 -6.24
N TYR A 54 -3.54 -11.71 -7.35
CA TYR A 54 -2.70 -10.93 -8.25
C TYR A 54 -2.10 -9.71 -7.54
N THR A 55 -2.90 -9.01 -6.73
CA THR A 55 -2.41 -7.85 -5.95
C THR A 55 -1.36 -8.26 -4.93
N VAL A 56 -1.57 -9.38 -4.23
CA VAL A 56 -0.57 -9.96 -3.31
C VAL A 56 0.73 -10.28 -4.06
N HIS A 57 0.63 -10.98 -5.19
CA HIS A 57 1.79 -11.33 -6.00
C HIS A 57 2.55 -10.09 -6.50
N PHE A 58 1.82 -9.08 -6.98
CA PHE A 58 2.41 -7.83 -7.43
C PHE A 58 3.12 -7.08 -6.28
N ALA A 59 2.53 -7.06 -5.08
CA ALA A 59 3.18 -6.47 -3.91
C ALA A 59 4.47 -7.22 -3.53
N ASP A 60 4.47 -8.57 -3.58
CA ASP A 60 5.66 -9.39 -3.33
C ASP A 60 6.77 -9.09 -4.34
N GLN A 61 6.46 -8.97 -5.64
CA GLN A 61 7.45 -8.59 -6.66
C GLN A 61 8.10 -7.22 -6.38
N LEU A 62 7.32 -6.26 -5.87
CA LEU A 62 7.85 -4.95 -5.52
C LEU A 62 8.76 -5.02 -4.29
N LEU A 63 8.39 -5.81 -3.28
CA LEU A 63 9.21 -6.03 -2.09
C LEU A 63 10.53 -6.72 -2.44
N ASP A 64 10.50 -7.75 -3.28
CA ASP A 64 11.69 -8.43 -3.77
C ASP A 64 12.60 -7.45 -4.55
N SER A 65 12.00 -6.56 -5.36
CA SER A 65 12.74 -5.54 -6.10
C SER A 65 13.39 -4.49 -5.19
N LEU A 66 12.72 -4.14 -4.08
CA LEU A 66 13.26 -3.24 -3.06
C LEU A 66 14.43 -3.89 -2.31
N ASP A 67 14.29 -5.15 -1.91
CA ASP A 67 15.33 -5.92 -1.21
C ASP A 67 16.58 -6.09 -2.08
N GLN A 68 16.39 -6.41 -3.37
CA GLN A 68 17.46 -6.52 -4.36
C GLN A 68 18.07 -5.16 -4.78
N LYS A 69 17.54 -4.04 -4.27
CA LYS A 69 17.93 -2.66 -4.65
C LYS A 69 17.77 -2.36 -6.14
N ALA A 70 16.98 -3.16 -6.86
CA ALA A 70 16.65 -2.94 -8.26
C ALA A 70 15.60 -1.82 -8.42
N LEU A 71 14.83 -1.56 -7.35
CA LEU A 71 13.84 -0.50 -7.26
C LEU A 71 14.13 0.34 -6.01
N SER A 72 14.06 1.67 -6.11
CA SER A 72 14.07 2.52 -4.92
C SER A 72 12.65 2.78 -4.44
N SER A 73 12.48 3.00 -3.13
CA SER A 73 11.18 3.28 -2.51
C SER A 73 10.47 4.48 -3.13
N TYR A 74 11.22 5.51 -3.51
CA TYR A 74 10.67 6.65 -4.25
C TYR A 74 10.04 6.22 -5.59
N HIS A 75 10.76 5.41 -6.38
CA HIS A 75 10.25 4.91 -7.67
C HIS A 75 9.09 3.92 -7.49
N ALA A 76 9.11 3.11 -6.44
CA ALA A 76 8.00 2.23 -6.08
C ALA A 76 6.72 3.05 -5.84
N GLY A 77 6.83 4.12 -5.05
CA GLY A 77 5.73 5.03 -4.75
C GLY A 77 5.13 5.66 -6.00
N ILE A 78 5.94 6.32 -6.83
CA ILE A 78 5.41 7.08 -7.97
C ILE A 78 4.92 6.19 -9.13
N ARG A 79 5.49 4.99 -9.32
CA ARG A 79 5.19 4.14 -10.47
C ARG A 79 4.13 3.08 -10.19
N HIS A 80 4.03 2.59 -8.95
CA HIS A 80 3.29 1.36 -8.67
C HIS A 80 2.15 1.53 -7.67
N PHE A 81 2.16 2.58 -6.83
CA PHE A 81 1.09 2.76 -5.83
C PHE A 81 -0.27 3.02 -6.48
N ARG A 82 -0.29 3.76 -7.59
CA ARG A 82 -1.54 3.95 -8.34
C ARG A 82 -2.13 2.63 -8.80
N LYS A 83 -1.31 1.75 -9.38
CA LYS A 83 -1.74 0.43 -9.83
C LYS A 83 -2.26 -0.43 -8.67
N ILE A 84 -1.60 -0.39 -7.51
CA ILE A 84 -2.09 -1.07 -6.31
C ILE A 84 -3.47 -0.53 -5.92
N GLU A 85 -3.65 0.79 -5.92
CA GLU A 85 -4.94 1.38 -5.57
C GLU A 85 -6.04 1.01 -6.56
N ASP A 86 -5.73 1.04 -7.86
CA ASP A 86 -6.68 0.65 -8.91
C ASP A 86 -7.17 -0.80 -8.71
N LEU A 87 -6.24 -1.73 -8.41
CA LEU A 87 -6.58 -3.11 -8.08
C LEU A 87 -7.40 -3.23 -6.79
N ARG A 88 -7.09 -2.42 -5.77
CA ARG A 88 -7.87 -2.38 -4.52
C ARG A 88 -9.31 -1.93 -4.77
N VAL A 89 -9.51 -0.95 -5.64
CA VAL A 89 -10.83 -0.45 -6.03
C VAL A 89 -11.58 -1.52 -6.82
N GLU A 90 -10.92 -2.20 -7.75
CA GLU A 90 -11.52 -3.25 -8.57
C GLU A 90 -12.03 -4.43 -7.74
N VAL A 91 -11.26 -4.85 -6.73
CA VAL A 91 -11.67 -5.87 -5.75
C VAL A 91 -12.96 -5.47 -5.00
N ILE A 92 -13.14 -4.19 -4.70
CA ILE A 92 -14.31 -3.70 -3.94
C ILE A 92 -15.55 -3.56 -4.83
N LYS A 93 -15.37 -3.32 -6.14
CA LYS A 93 -16.47 -3.06 -7.06
C LYS A 93 -17.41 -4.25 -7.22
N GLY A 94 -16.90 -5.49 -7.17
CA GLY A 94 -17.71 -6.71 -7.28
C GLY A 94 -18.59 -6.75 -8.53
N GLU A 95 -18.11 -6.17 -9.64
CA GLU A 95 -18.77 -6.23 -10.95
C GLU A 95 -18.65 -7.65 -11.54
N ASP A 96 -19.54 -8.05 -12.47
CA ASP A 96 -19.47 -9.36 -13.13
C ASP A 96 -18.18 -9.52 -13.97
N PHE A 97 -17.53 -10.69 -13.87
CA PHE A 97 -16.28 -10.98 -14.56
C PHE A 97 -16.51 -11.23 -16.05
N ASP A 98 -16.22 -10.23 -16.88
CA ASP A 98 -16.11 -10.44 -18.33
C ASP A 98 -14.69 -10.91 -18.67
N TYR A 99 -14.50 -12.22 -18.79
CA TYR A 99 -13.28 -12.78 -19.38
C TYR A 99 -13.56 -13.12 -20.84
N THR A 100 -12.78 -12.55 -21.75
CA THR A 100 -12.74 -13.02 -23.13
C THR A 100 -11.85 -14.27 -23.20
N ILE A 101 -12.43 -15.39 -23.64
CA ILE A 101 -11.70 -16.63 -23.97
C ILE A 101 -10.78 -16.38 -25.18
#